data_AF-A0A3C1NDR7-F1
#
_entry.id   AF-A0A3C1NDR7-F1
#
_cell.length_a   1.000
_cell.length_b   1.000
_cell.length_c   1.000
_cell.angle_alpha   90.00
_cell.angle_beta   90.00
_cell.angle_gamma   90.00
#
_symmetry.space_group_name_H-M   'P 1'
#
loop_
_entity.id
_entity.type
_entity.pdbx_description
1 polymer ?
#
loop_
_entity_poly.entity_id
_entity_poly.type
_entity_poly.pdbx_seq_one_letter_code
_entity_poly.pdbx_strand_id
1 'polypeptide(L)' 'PGRVGLICRDHFFREGFIMRAVFDTMVTAPPLIWTQTQFDEAEAMIRRALDLTLNDVAGELAA' A
#
# COMPACT_ATOMS: atom_id res chain seq x y z
N PRO A 1 1.31 15.80 8.69
CA PRO A 1 0.41 14.86 7.98
C PRO A 1 1.23 14.00 7.00
N GLY A 2 1.10 12.67 7.03
CA GLY A 2 1.85 11.81 6.11
C GLY A 2 1.21 11.83 4.72
N ARG A 3 1.82 12.54 3.77
CA ARG A 3 1.27 12.75 2.43
C ARG A 3 1.44 11.50 1.55
N VAL A 4 2.63 10.89 1.60
CA VAL A 4 2.96 9.72 0.78
C VAL A 4 2.12 8.52 1.21
N GLY A 5 1.89 8.36 2.52
CA GLY A 5 1.00 7.34 3.04
C GLY A 5 -0.44 7.49 2.56
N LEU A 6 -0.96 8.72 2.43
CA LEU A 6 -2.30 8.96 1.88
C LEU A 6 -2.38 8.59 0.39
N ILE A 7 -1.36 8.92 -0.42
CA ILE A 7 -1.27 8.51 -1.83
C ILE A 7 -1.26 6.99 -1.94
N CYS A 8 -0.41 6.34 -1.15
CA CYS A 8 -0.28 4.89 -1.11
C CYS A 8 -1.60 4.21 -0.72
N ARG A 9 -2.27 4.72 0.33
CA ARG A 9 -3.59 4.26 0.74
C ARG A 9 -4.60 4.34 -0.40
N ASP A 10 -4.63 5.43 -1.16
CA ASP A 10 -5.60 5.59 -2.24
C ASP A 10 -5.38 4.58 -3.38
N HIS A 11 -4.13 4.17 -3.65
CA HIS A 11 -3.82 3.05 -4.56
C HIS A 11 -4.36 1.72 -4.04
N PHE A 12 -4.18 1.42 -2.75
CA PHE A 12 -4.77 0.22 -2.12
C PHE A 12 -6.30 0.16 -2.33
N PHE A 13 -7.00 1.26 -2.07
CA PHE A 13 -8.45 1.33 -2.27
C PHE A 13 -8.88 1.10 -3.73
N ARG A 14 -8.12 1.63 -4.71
CA ARG A 14 -8.43 1.45 -6.14
C ARG A 14 -8.24 0.00 -6.60
N GLU A 15 -7.25 -0.69 -6.07
CA GLU A 15 -6.98 -2.10 -6.37
C GLU A 15 -7.90 -3.06 -5.58
N GLY A 16 -8.82 -2.54 -4.75
CA GLY A 16 -9.78 -3.34 -4.01
C GLY A 16 -9.21 -3.99 -2.74
N PHE A 17 -8.10 -3.50 -2.21
CA PHE A 17 -7.49 -4.01 -0.98
C PHE A 17 -7.41 -2.94 0.11
N ILE A 18 -7.64 -3.32 1.36
CA ILE A 18 -7.75 -2.36 2.45
C ILE A 18 -6.47 -2.38 3.30
N MET A 19 -5.74 -1.26 3.27
CA MET A 19 -4.71 -0.92 4.25
C MET A 19 -4.94 0.48 4.80
N ARG A 20 -4.48 0.72 6.04
CA ARG A 20 -4.59 2.02 6.69
C ARG A 20 -3.25 2.76 6.64
N ALA A 21 -3.30 4.04 6.30
CA ALA A 21 -2.18 4.96 6.51
C ALA A 21 -2.19 5.52 7.95
N VAL A 22 -1.06 5.41 8.62
CA VAL A 22 -0.74 6.09 9.88
C VAL A 22 0.47 6.96 9.61
N PHE A 23 0.24 8.23 9.27
CA PHE A 23 1.23 9.06 8.58
C PHE A 23 1.71 8.36 7.30
N ASP A 24 3.02 8.20 7.10
CA ASP A 24 3.59 7.53 5.94
C ASP A 24 3.82 6.02 6.17
N THR A 25 3.35 5.48 7.30
CA THR A 25 3.38 4.05 7.59
C THR A 25 2.08 3.38 7.18
N MET A 26 2.17 2.35 6.34
CA MET A 26 1.03 1.51 5.98
C MET A 26 0.89 0.34 6.96
N VAL A 27 -0.32 0.12 7.48
CA VAL A 27 -0.63 -0.97 8.41
C VAL A 27 -1.82 -1.78 7.92
N THR A 28 -1.79 -3.10 8.19
CA THR A 28 -2.89 -4.02 7.95
C THR A 28 -2.97 -5.03 9.09
N ALA A 29 -4.19 -5.48 9.39
CA ALA A 29 -4.48 -6.52 10.35
C ALA A 29 -5.49 -7.47 9.70
N PRO A 30 -5.03 -8.38 8.82
CA PRO A 30 -5.91 -9.29 8.11
C PRO A 30 -6.60 -10.26 9.08
N PRO A 31 -7.68 -10.93 8.65
CA PRO A 31 -8.28 -12.02 9.40
C PRO A 31 -7.25 -13.09 9.80
N LEU A 32 -7.34 -13.59 11.03
CA LEU A 32 -6.43 -14.61 11.55
C LEU A 32 -6.54 -15.97 10.85
N ILE A 33 -7.56 -16.14 10.01
CA ILE A 33 -7.85 -17.35 9.25
C ILE A 33 -7.26 -17.34 7.83
N TRP A 34 -6.43 -16.35 7.48
CA TRP A 34 -5.80 -16.30 6.18
C TRP A 34 -4.93 -17.53 5.90
N THR A 35 -5.10 -18.08 4.71
CA THR A 35 -4.25 -19.12 4.14
C THR A 35 -2.99 -18.51 3.57
N GLN A 36 -1.97 -19.34 3.32
CA GLN A 36 -0.74 -18.89 2.67
C GLN A 36 -1.01 -18.23 1.30
N THR A 37 -1.92 -18.78 0.50
CA THR A 37 -2.30 -18.20 -0.80
C THR A 37 -2.84 -16.78 -0.67
N GLN A 38 -3.62 -16.48 0.36
CA GLN A 38 -4.13 -15.12 0.60
C GLN A 38 -3.01 -14.15 1.02
N PHE A 39 -1.99 -14.62 1.74
CA PHE A 39 -0.79 -13.82 2.00
C PHE A 39 -0.02 -13.52 0.71
N ASP A 40 0.11 -14.50 -0.18
CA ASP A 40 0.81 -14.33 -1.46
C ASP A 40 0.06 -13.34 -2.37
N GLU A 41 -1.28 -13.43 -2.43
CA GLU A 41 -2.14 -12.46 -3.14
C GLU A 41 -1.99 -11.03 -2.56
N ALA A 42 -1.94 -10.92 -1.22
CA ALA A 42 -1.74 -9.64 -0.54
C ALA A 42 -0.36 -9.06 -0.85
N GLU A 43 0.71 -9.86 -0.84
CA GLU A 43 2.07 -9.40 -1.17
C GLU A 43 2.14 -8.86 -2.61
N ALA A 44 1.55 -9.58 -3.57
CA ALA A 44 1.54 -9.15 -4.98
C ALA A 44 0.86 -7.79 -5.15
N MET A 45 -0.28 -7.59 -4.47
CA MET A 45 -0.99 -6.32 -4.50
C MET A 45 -0.23 -5.22 -3.73
N ILE A 46 0.39 -5.51 -2.58
CA ILE A 46 1.19 -4.55 -1.80
C ILE A 46 2.34 -4.03 -2.67
N ARG A 47 3.04 -4.92 -3.36
CA ARG A 47 4.10 -4.56 -4.28
C ARG A 47 3.59 -3.59 -5.36
N ARG A 48 2.47 -3.91 -6.00
CA ARG A 48 1.85 -3.07 -7.03
C ARG A 48 1.52 -1.67 -6.51
N ALA A 49 0.88 -1.57 -5.33
CA ALA A 49 0.52 -0.29 -4.74
C ALA A 49 1.76 0.55 -4.37
N LEU A 50 2.84 -0.08 -3.90
CA LEU A 50 4.10 0.58 -3.62
C LEU A 50 4.79 1.08 -4.90
N ASP A 51 4.78 0.29 -5.98
CA ASP A 51 5.35 0.70 -7.28
C ASP A 51 4.58 1.90 -7.87
N LEU A 52 3.24 1.89 -7.79
CA LEU A 52 2.41 3.03 -8.18
C LEU A 52 2.71 4.28 -7.35
N THR A 53 2.85 4.11 -6.03
CA THR A 53 3.21 5.21 -5.12
C THR A 53 4.57 5.78 -5.48
N LEU A 54 5.57 4.92 -5.74
CA LEU A 54 6.90 5.35 -6.14
C LEU A 54 6.84 6.15 -7.44
N ASN A 55 6.08 5.69 -8.45
CA ASN A 55 5.94 6.42 -9.71
C ASN A 55 5.34 7.82 -9.52
N ASP A 56 4.36 7.98 -8.63
CA ASP A 56 3.74 9.28 -8.34
C ASP A 56 4.68 10.27 -7.65
N VAL A 57 5.64 9.77 -6.85
CA VAL A 57 6.55 10.62 -6.06
C VAL A 57 8.01 10.59 -6.54
N ALA A 58 8.34 9.81 -7.58
CA ALA A 58 9.71 9.63 -8.06
C ALA A 58 10.39 10.95 -8.43
N GLY A 59 9.64 11.93 -8.93
CA GLY A 59 10.14 13.27 -9.26
C GLY A 59 10.59 14.09 -8.04
N GLU A 60 10.21 13.69 -6.82
CA GLU A 60 10.58 14.37 -5.58
C GLU A 60 11.93 13.90 -5.03
N LEU A 61 12.42 12.73 -5.45
CA LEU A 61 13.73 12.20 -5.03
C LEU A 61 14.92 12.94 -5.66
N ALA A 62 14.67 13.71 -6.72
CA ALA A 62 15.69 14.41 -7.50
C ALA A 62 15.86 15.89 -7.10
N ALA A 63 15.21 16.33 -6.02
CA ALA A 63 15.25 17.71 -5.50
C ALA A 63 16.13 17.84 -4.25
#